data_AF-A0A7X5L3G6-F1
#
_entry.id   AF-A0A7X5L3G6-F1
#
_cell.length_a   1.000
_cell.length_b   1.000
_cell.length_c   1.000
_cell.angle_alpha   90.00
_cell.angle_beta   90.00
_cell.angle_gamma   90.00
#
_symmetry.space_group_name_H-M   'P 1'
#
loop_
_entity.id
_entity.type
_entity.pdbx_description
1 polymer ?
#
loop_
_entity_poly.entity_id
_entity_poly.type
_entity_poly.pdbx_seq_one_letter_code
_entity_poly.pdbx_strand_id
1 'polypeptide(L)'
;MHRLAEETKKQRSDNIHRQRELNAKLKKMSNIVDIYQAYKPYAEYLKKYESLSGRQKQFYYDKNADKIETALSYRTGLKNMSGTDKLLPKTWKKELEGLKAESARIRQDLAENDAILGELAEIVDKTAMVQRYKTKQNEILPNFGEKKSAKKERGNYGRE
;
A
#
# COMPACT_ATOMS: atom_id res chain seq x y z
N MET A 1 -20.33 -11.62 9.36
CA MET A 1 -18.94 -12.03 9.63
C MET A 1 -18.22 -12.52 8.38
N HIS A 2 -18.63 -13.64 7.77
CA HIS A 2 -17.88 -14.22 6.64
C HIS A 2 -17.77 -13.30 5.41
N ARG A 3 -18.84 -12.58 5.06
CA ARG A 3 -18.85 -11.61 3.96
C ARG A 3 -17.91 -10.42 4.19
N LEU A 4 -17.97 -9.83 5.39
CA LEU A 4 -17.09 -8.72 5.79
C LEU A 4 -15.62 -9.15 5.77
N ALA A 5 -15.30 -10.34 6.30
CA ALA A 5 -13.94 -10.88 6.27
C ALA A 5 -13.40 -11.04 4.84
N GLU A 6 -14.20 -11.56 3.90
CA GLU A 6 -13.78 -11.70 2.50
C GLU A 6 -13.64 -10.36 1.79
N GLU A 7 -14.55 -9.41 2.05
CA GLU A 7 -14.46 -8.04 1.52
C GLU A 7 -13.19 -7.33 2.02
N THR A 8 -12.88 -7.40 3.31
CA THR A 8 -11.67 -6.81 3.90
C THR A 8 -10.39 -7.50 3.41
N LYS A 9 -10.38 -8.83 3.26
CA LYS A 9 -9.24 -9.56 2.65
C LYS A 9 -8.97 -9.11 1.22
N LYS A 10 -10.04 -8.91 0.42
CA LYS A 10 -9.92 -8.42 -0.94
C LYS A 10 -9.33 -7.00 -0.97
N GLN A 11 -9.88 -6.08 -0.17
CA GLN A 11 -9.36 -4.71 -0.05
C GLN A 11 -7.87 -4.70 0.34
N ARG A 12 -7.49 -5.52 1.33
CA ARG A 12 -6.11 -5.68 1.75
C ARG A 12 -5.20 -6.15 0.61
N SER A 13 -5.65 -7.16 -0.14
CA SER A 13 -4.90 -7.69 -1.30
C SER A 13 -4.71 -6.62 -2.38
N ASP A 14 -5.77 -5.88 -2.71
CA ASP A 14 -5.72 -4.79 -3.69
C ASP A 14 -4.76 -3.68 -3.23
N ASN A 15 -4.78 -3.32 -1.95
CA ASN A 15 -3.88 -2.32 -1.38
C ASN A 15 -2.42 -2.77 -1.38
N ILE A 16 -2.12 -4.05 -1.12
CA ILE A 16 -0.76 -4.61 -1.26
C ILE A 16 -0.28 -4.48 -2.71
N HIS A 17 -1.14 -4.80 -3.68
CA HIS A 17 -0.79 -4.69 -5.09
C HIS A 17 -0.51 -3.23 -5.48
N ARG A 18 -1.41 -2.31 -5.14
CA ARG A 18 -1.22 -0.86 -5.37
C ARG A 18 0.05 -0.33 -4.72
N GLN A 19 0.35 -0.75 -3.48
CA GLN A 19 1.57 -0.33 -2.78
C GLN A 19 2.84 -0.77 -3.54
N ARG A 20 2.84 -1.96 -4.15
CA ARG A 20 3.98 -2.44 -4.96
C ARG A 20 4.18 -1.60 -6.22
N GLU A 21 3.11 -1.32 -6.95
CA GLU A 21 3.17 -0.47 -8.14
C GLU A 21 3.64 0.95 -7.79
N LEU A 22 3.12 1.50 -6.69
CA LEU A 22 3.46 2.82 -6.22
C LEU A 22 4.91 2.91 -5.75
N ASN A 23 5.46 1.86 -5.14
CA ASN A 23 6.88 1.80 -4.77
C ASN A 23 7.80 1.91 -6.00
N ALA A 24 7.44 1.30 -7.13
CA ALA A 24 8.20 1.42 -8.36
C ALA A 24 8.18 2.86 -8.90
N LYS A 25 7.02 3.51 -8.88
CA LYS A 25 6.86 4.92 -9.27
C LYS A 25 7.66 5.85 -8.35
N LEU A 26 7.58 5.64 -7.03
CA LEU A 26 8.36 6.37 -6.03
C LEU A 26 9.86 6.26 -6.28
N LYS A 27 10.36 5.04 -6.51
CA LYS A 27 11.79 4.81 -6.79
C LYS A 27 12.24 5.56 -8.03
N LYS A 28 11.45 5.48 -9.11
CA LYS A 28 11.74 6.21 -10.36
C LYS A 28 11.78 7.72 -10.13
N MET A 29 10.75 8.28 -9.50
CA MET A 29 10.64 9.72 -9.31
C MET A 29 11.70 10.26 -8.33
N SER A 30 11.99 9.53 -7.25
CA SER A 30 13.08 9.87 -6.33
C SER A 30 14.40 9.96 -7.08
N ASN A 31 14.72 8.93 -7.88
CA ASN A 31 15.97 8.89 -8.64
C ASN A 31 16.11 10.07 -9.61
N ILE A 32 15.02 10.48 -10.27
CA ILE A 32 15.02 11.68 -11.12
C ILE A 32 15.34 12.94 -10.31
N VAL A 33 14.70 13.11 -9.15
CA VAL A 33 14.93 14.27 -8.28
C VAL A 33 16.37 14.28 -7.75
N ASP A 34 16.89 13.14 -7.33
CA ASP A 34 18.24 12.99 -6.77
C ASP A 34 19.31 13.31 -7.83
N ILE A 35 19.15 12.76 -9.04
CA ILE A 35 20.05 13.04 -10.17
C ILE A 35 19.96 14.51 -10.58
N TYR A 36 18.78 15.12 -10.54
CA TYR A 36 18.65 16.55 -10.82
C TYR A 36 19.39 17.41 -9.77
N GLN A 37 19.36 17.02 -8.50
CA GLN A 37 20.12 17.71 -7.45
C GLN A 37 21.64 17.57 -7.68
N ALA A 38 22.10 16.41 -8.12
CA ALA A 38 23.50 16.19 -8.49
C ALA A 38 23.92 16.95 -9.76
N TYR A 39 22.99 17.17 -10.70
CA TYR A 39 23.19 17.98 -11.91
C TYR A 39 23.33 19.47 -11.60
N LYS A 40 22.59 19.98 -10.61
CA LYS A 40 22.42 21.42 -10.33
C LYS A 40 23.73 22.21 -10.26
N PRO A 41 24.83 21.74 -9.64
CA PRO A 41 26.11 22.47 -9.61
C PRO A 41 26.76 22.64 -10.99
N TYR A 42 26.47 21.74 -11.93
CA TYR A 42 27.07 21.73 -13.27
C TYR A 42 26.23 22.49 -14.31
N ALA A 43 24.96 22.77 -14.00
CA ALA A 43 24.01 23.37 -14.92
C ALA A 43 24.47 24.72 -15.49
N GLU A 44 25.09 25.58 -14.66
CA GLU A 44 25.59 26.88 -15.10
C GLU A 44 26.77 26.77 -16.06
N TYR A 45 27.61 25.73 -15.94
CA TYR A 45 28.70 25.49 -16.88
C TYR A 45 28.16 25.16 -18.27
N LEU A 46 27.17 24.28 -18.33
CA LEU A 46 26.53 23.90 -19.58
C LEU A 46 25.80 25.07 -20.21
N LYS A 47 25.02 25.82 -19.43
CA LYS A 47 24.31 27.02 -19.88
C LYS A 47 25.26 28.07 -20.46
N LYS A 48 26.37 28.34 -19.77
CA LYS A 48 27.40 29.27 -20.26
C LYS A 48 28.06 28.74 -21.54
N TYR A 49 28.43 27.47 -21.59
CA TYR A 49 29.00 26.84 -22.79
C TYR A 49 28.05 26.92 -24.00
N GLU A 50 26.76 26.65 -23.81
CA GLU A 50 25.74 26.71 -24.86
C GLU A 50 25.50 28.13 -25.37
N SER A 51 25.68 29.16 -24.53
CA SER A 51 25.55 30.57 -24.90
C SER A 51 26.73 31.13 -25.70
N LEU A 52 27.88 30.45 -25.67
CA LEU A 52 29.10 30.89 -26.37
C LEU A 52 29.13 30.35 -27.80
N SER A 53 29.91 30.99 -28.66
CA SER A 53 30.17 30.56 -30.04
C SER A 53 31.63 30.73 -30.44
N GLY A 54 32.03 30.08 -31.54
CA GLY A 54 33.36 30.19 -32.13
C GLY A 54 34.51 29.92 -31.15
N ARG A 55 35.55 30.75 -31.21
CA ARG A 55 36.79 30.59 -30.44
C ARG A 55 36.58 30.71 -28.92
N GLN A 56 35.62 31.54 -28.50
CA GLN A 56 35.27 31.69 -27.08
C GLN A 56 34.67 30.42 -26.51
N LYS A 57 33.81 29.74 -27.30
CA LYS A 57 33.21 28.45 -26.91
C LYS A 57 34.27 27.37 -26.74
N GLN A 58 35.20 27.26 -27.69
CA GLN A 58 36.30 26.30 -27.61
C GLN A 58 37.16 26.55 -26.37
N PHE A 59 37.61 27.79 -26.15
CA PHE A 59 38.43 28.13 -24.99
C PHE A 59 37.72 27.87 -23.66
N TYR A 60 36.41 28.11 -23.58
CA TYR A 60 35.63 27.81 -22.39
C TYR A 60 35.52 26.30 -22.15
N TYR A 61 35.35 25.52 -23.22
CA TYR A 61 35.34 24.06 -23.15
C TYR A 61 36.69 23.51 -22.71
N ASP A 62 37.80 23.94 -23.31
CA ASP A 62 39.14 23.47 -22.96
C ASP A 62 39.44 23.67 -21.46
N LYS A 63 38.87 24.71 -20.84
CA LYS A 63 39.01 25.00 -19.40
C LYS A 63 38.03 24.26 -18.48
N ASN A 64 36.92 23.76 -19.01
CA ASN A 64 35.82 23.22 -18.20
C ASN A 64 35.26 21.89 -18.73
N ALA A 65 36.02 21.18 -19.57
CA ALA A 65 35.59 19.99 -20.30
C ALA A 65 34.89 18.99 -19.37
N ASP A 66 35.56 18.57 -18.29
CA ASP A 66 35.00 17.62 -17.31
C ASP A 66 33.64 18.04 -16.77
N LYS A 67 33.46 19.32 -16.46
CA LYS A 67 32.21 19.86 -15.88
C LYS A 67 31.09 19.90 -16.91
N ILE A 68 31.42 20.25 -18.16
CA ILE A 68 30.48 20.30 -19.27
C ILE A 68 30.06 18.87 -19.65
N GLU A 69 31.00 17.94 -19.76
CA GLU A 69 30.74 16.53 -20.04
C GLU A 69 29.92 15.87 -18.93
N THR A 70 30.23 16.17 -17.68
CA THR A 70 29.43 15.74 -16.52
C THR A 70 28.00 16.30 -16.60
N ALA A 71 27.84 17.58 -16.93
CA ALA A 71 26.52 18.20 -17.10
C ALA A 71 25.70 17.54 -18.23
N LEU A 72 26.36 17.27 -19.38
CA LEU A 72 25.75 16.61 -20.53
C LEU A 72 25.32 15.18 -20.20
N SER A 73 26.17 14.43 -19.49
CA SER A 73 25.88 13.08 -19.01
C SER A 73 24.65 13.07 -18.12
N TYR A 74 24.60 13.97 -17.14
CA TYR A 74 23.43 14.12 -16.27
C TYR A 74 22.16 14.51 -17.03
N ARG A 75 22.24 15.49 -17.94
CA ARG A 75 21.08 15.91 -18.75
C ARG A 75 20.56 14.77 -19.62
N THR A 76 21.45 13.96 -20.18
CA THR A 76 21.09 12.76 -20.97
C THR A 76 20.41 11.70 -20.09
N GLY A 77 20.97 11.43 -18.90
CA GLY A 77 20.33 10.54 -17.92
C GLY A 77 18.94 11.01 -17.52
N LEU A 78 18.79 12.31 -17.20
CA LEU A 78 17.52 12.92 -16.86
C LEU A 78 16.50 12.84 -17.99
N LYS A 79 16.91 13.07 -19.24
CA LYS A 79 16.06 12.88 -20.42
C LYS A 79 15.56 11.45 -20.51
N ASN A 80 16.45 10.47 -20.41
CA ASN A 80 16.11 9.05 -20.55
C ASN A 80 15.14 8.58 -19.46
N MET A 81 15.28 9.08 -18.23
CA MET A 81 14.38 8.71 -17.13
C MET A 81 13.03 9.43 -17.17
N SER A 82 13.04 10.72 -17.51
CA SER A 82 11.83 11.56 -17.52
C SER A 82 11.04 11.48 -18.82
N GLY A 83 11.64 10.98 -19.91
CA GLY A 83 11.01 10.88 -21.23
C GLY A 83 10.86 12.23 -21.93
N THR A 84 11.51 13.29 -21.44
CA THR A 84 11.43 14.64 -22.01
C THR A 84 12.77 15.35 -21.99
N ASP A 85 13.02 16.19 -22.99
CA ASP A 85 14.18 17.07 -23.03
C ASP A 85 14.11 18.23 -22.02
N LYS A 86 12.93 18.48 -21.45
CA LYS A 86 12.70 19.60 -20.52
C LYS A 86 12.96 19.17 -19.08
N LEU A 87 13.83 19.90 -18.39
CA LEU A 87 14.03 19.74 -16.95
C LEU A 87 12.85 20.39 -16.20
N LEU A 88 12.06 19.58 -15.50
CA LEU A 88 10.85 20.02 -14.79
C LEU A 88 10.93 19.72 -13.27
N PRO A 89 11.94 20.25 -12.57
CA PRO A 89 12.23 19.87 -11.19
C PRO A 89 11.11 20.21 -10.20
N LYS A 90 10.33 21.27 -10.45
CA LYS A 90 9.15 21.61 -9.64
C LYS A 90 8.06 20.55 -9.79
N THR A 91 7.81 20.09 -11.02
CA THR A 91 6.84 19.04 -11.32
C THR A 91 7.25 17.70 -10.69
N TRP A 92 8.51 17.29 -10.87
CA TRP A 92 9.02 16.03 -10.31
C TRP A 92 8.96 16.00 -8.78
N LYS A 93 9.28 17.12 -8.12
CA LYS A 93 9.14 17.23 -6.66
C LYS A 93 7.68 17.12 -6.20
N LYS A 94 6.77 17.83 -6.87
CA LYS A 94 5.33 17.76 -6.55
C LYS A 94 4.77 16.35 -6.76
N GLU A 95 5.19 15.68 -7.84
CA GLU A 95 4.79 14.30 -8.11
C GLU A 95 5.36 13.34 -7.05
N LEU A 96 6.62 13.50 -6.65
CA LEU A 96 7.23 12.72 -5.56
C LEU A 96 6.47 12.89 -4.24
N GLU A 97 6.09 14.12 -3.89
CA GLU A 97 5.30 14.42 -2.70
C GLU A 97 3.90 13.77 -2.77
N GLY A 98 3.23 13.87 -3.93
CA GLY A 98 1.94 13.22 -4.17
C GLY A 98 2.02 11.71 -4.01
N LEU A 99 3.02 11.07 -4.60
CA LEU A 99 3.27 9.63 -4.46
C LEU A 99 3.57 9.25 -3.01
N LYS A 100 4.33 10.05 -2.26
CA LYS A 100 4.58 9.80 -0.83
C LYS A 100 3.30 9.87 -0.01
N ALA A 101 2.45 10.86 -0.28
CA ALA A 101 1.16 11.00 0.38
C ALA A 101 0.22 9.83 0.07
N GLU A 102 0.15 9.40 -1.19
CA GLU A 102 -0.63 8.23 -1.60
C GLU A 102 -0.10 6.95 -0.94
N SER A 103 1.23 6.77 -0.87
CA SER A 103 1.82 5.64 -0.12
C SER A 103 1.43 5.65 1.36
N ALA A 104 1.41 6.83 1.99
CA ALA A 104 1.07 6.94 3.40
C ALA A 104 -0.39 6.54 3.65
N ARG A 105 -1.31 6.96 2.75
CA ARG A 105 -2.72 6.55 2.79
C ARG A 105 -2.89 5.05 2.64
N ILE A 106 -2.27 4.43 1.64
CA ILE A 106 -2.37 2.98 1.43
C ILE A 106 -1.85 2.20 2.65
N ARG A 107 -0.76 2.67 3.28
CA ARG A 107 -0.26 2.06 4.53
C ARG A 107 -1.24 2.17 5.68
N GLN A 108 -1.92 3.31 5.80
CA GLN A 108 -2.99 3.48 6.78
C GLN A 108 -4.15 2.51 6.51
N ASP A 109 -4.64 2.45 5.27
CA ASP A 109 -5.72 1.52 4.88
C ASP A 109 -5.33 0.06 5.13
N LEU A 110 -4.06 -0.32 4.93
CA LEU A 110 -3.56 -1.66 5.26
C LEU A 110 -3.62 -1.93 6.76
N ALA A 111 -3.21 -0.98 7.60
CA ALA A 111 -3.28 -1.12 9.05
C ALA A 111 -4.73 -1.24 9.53
N GLU A 112 -5.66 -0.48 8.95
CA GLU A 112 -7.10 -0.56 9.24
C GLU A 112 -7.67 -1.93 8.85
N ASN A 113 -7.33 -2.44 7.65
CA ASN A 113 -7.73 -3.79 7.24
C ASN A 113 -7.18 -4.88 8.16
N ASP A 114 -5.91 -4.77 8.57
CA ASP A 114 -5.28 -5.72 9.49
C ASP A 114 -5.95 -5.72 10.86
N ALA A 115 -6.32 -4.54 11.39
CA ALA A 115 -7.06 -4.42 12.65
C ALA A 115 -8.45 -5.08 12.57
N ILE A 116 -9.22 -4.79 11.51
CA ILE A 116 -10.55 -5.41 11.31
C ILE A 116 -10.44 -6.93 11.23
N LEU A 117 -9.48 -7.45 10.46
CA LEU A 117 -9.28 -8.90 10.35
C LEU A 117 -8.90 -9.54 11.69
N GLY A 118 -8.12 -8.84 12.52
CA GLY A 118 -7.80 -9.26 13.88
C GLY A 118 -9.04 -9.35 14.78
N GLU A 119 -9.86 -8.30 14.80
CA GLU A 119 -11.11 -8.29 15.58
C GLU A 119 -12.09 -9.39 15.14
N LEU A 120 -12.21 -9.63 13.83
CA LEU A 120 -13.05 -10.70 13.30
C LEU A 120 -12.54 -12.08 13.73
N ALA A 121 -11.23 -12.30 13.77
CA ALA A 121 -10.64 -13.55 14.24
C ALA A 121 -10.96 -13.79 15.73
N GLU A 122 -10.84 -12.77 16.57
CA GLU A 122 -11.21 -12.89 17.99
C GLU A 122 -12.69 -13.24 18.19
N ILE A 123 -13.59 -12.64 17.40
CA ILE A 123 -15.03 -12.94 17.49
C ILE A 123 -15.31 -14.38 17.07
N VAL A 124 -14.63 -14.87 16.02
CA VAL A 124 -14.75 -16.27 15.58
C VAL A 124 -14.29 -17.23 16.68
N ASP A 125 -13.15 -16.96 17.32
CA ASP A 125 -12.64 -17.78 18.41
C ASP A 125 -13.58 -17.80 19.62
N LYS A 126 -14.08 -16.63 20.05
CA LYS A 126 -15.07 -16.52 21.14
C LYS A 126 -16.35 -17.28 20.81
N THR A 127 -16.83 -17.19 19.56
CA THR A 127 -18.03 -17.92 19.10
C THR A 127 -17.80 -19.43 19.12
N ALA A 128 -16.62 -19.89 18.68
CA ALA A 128 -16.24 -21.29 18.72
C ALA A 128 -16.16 -21.82 20.17
N MET A 129 -15.65 -21.02 21.12
CA MET A 129 -15.65 -21.37 22.54
C MET A 129 -17.07 -21.52 23.11
N VAL A 130 -17.97 -20.59 22.80
CA VAL A 130 -19.38 -20.67 23.22
C VAL A 130 -20.03 -21.91 22.64
N GLN A 131 -19.78 -22.23 21.37
CA GLN A 131 -20.37 -23.42 20.75
C GLN A 131 -19.84 -24.72 21.37
N ARG A 132 -18.53 -24.82 21.65
CA ARG A 132 -17.94 -25.95 22.38
C ARG A 132 -18.56 -26.13 23.76
N TYR A 133 -18.79 -25.04 24.49
CA TYR A 133 -19.45 -25.09 25.79
C TYR A 133 -20.89 -25.61 25.68
N LYS A 134 -21.67 -25.12 24.71
CA LYS A 134 -23.03 -25.63 24.44
C LYS A 134 -23.04 -27.12 24.09
N THR A 135 -22.11 -27.58 23.25
CA THR A 135 -21.99 -29.01 22.91
C THR A 135 -21.69 -29.85 24.16
N LYS A 136 -20.71 -29.45 24.98
CA LYS A 136 -20.41 -30.13 26.25
C LYS A 136 -21.60 -30.15 27.20
N GLN A 137 -22.35 -29.04 27.30
CA GLN A 137 -23.56 -28.99 28.13
C GLN A 137 -24.63 -29.97 27.64
N ASN A 138 -24.84 -30.07 26.33
CA ASN A 138 -25.79 -31.02 25.74
C ASN A 138 -25.36 -32.49 25.89
N GLU A 139 -24.05 -32.78 25.88
CA GLU A 139 -23.51 -34.11 26.16
C GLU A 139 -23.70 -34.51 27.63
N ILE A 140 -23.53 -33.57 28.57
CA ILE A 140 -23.67 -33.82 30.01
C ILE A 140 -25.14 -33.90 30.43
N LEU A 141 -26.03 -33.12 29.82
CA LEU A 141 -27.47 -33.06 30.14
C LEU A 141 -28.33 -33.14 28.86
N PRO A 142 -28.47 -34.32 28.23
CA PRO A 142 -29.17 -34.45 26.96
C PRO A 142 -30.68 -34.16 27.02
N ASN A 143 -31.28 -34.19 28.22
CA ASN A 143 -32.75 -34.17 28.40
C ASN A 143 -33.31 -32.94 29.16
N PHE A 144 -32.55 -31.85 29.33
CA PHE A 144 -33.08 -30.66 30.02
C PHE A 144 -34.11 -29.84 29.21
N GLY A 145 -34.34 -30.19 27.95
CA GLY A 145 -35.30 -29.54 27.04
C GLY A 145 -36.62 -30.30 26.81
N GLU A 146 -36.69 -31.60 27.10
CA GLU A 146 -37.96 -32.33 26.99
C GLU A 146 -38.72 -32.22 28.32
N LYS A 147 -39.60 -31.21 28.41
CA LYS A 147 -40.78 -31.35 29.26
C LYS A 147 -41.56 -32.57 28.75
N LYS A 148 -41.26 -33.76 29.29
CA LYS A 148 -42.15 -34.91 29.21
C LYS A 148 -43.49 -34.47 29.79
N SER A 149 -44.43 -34.15 28.91
CA SER A 149 -45.84 -34.06 29.27
C SER A 149 -46.23 -35.45 29.76
N ALA A 150 -46.21 -35.63 31.08
CA ALA A 150 -46.73 -36.82 31.73
C ALA A 150 -48.22 -36.91 31.38
N LYS A 151 -48.53 -37.69 30.34
CA LYS A 151 -49.88 -38.06 29.98
C LYS A 151 -50.40 -38.88 31.14
N LYS A 152 -51.23 -38.25 31.98
CA LYS A 152 -51.87 -38.88 33.13
C LYS A 152 -52.91 -39.86 32.57
N GLU A 153 -52.51 -41.10 32.33
CA GLU A 153 -53.45 -42.21 32.13
C GLU A 153 -54.32 -42.32 33.37
N ARG A 154 -55.61 -42.00 33.24
CA ARG A 154 -56.66 -42.46 34.15
C ARG A 154 -57.31 -43.69 33.49
N GLY A 155 -56.75 -44.87 33.74
CA GLY A 155 -57.56 -46.11 33.78
C GLY A 155 -58.19 -46.19 35.17
N ASN A 156 -59.52 -46.17 35.31
CA ASN A 156 -60.50 -47.23 35.03
C ASN A 156 -60.80 -48.03 36.29
N TYR A 157 -62.01 -47.93 36.86
CA TYR A 157 -62.79 -48.96 37.58
C TYR A 157 -64.23 -48.40 37.69
N GLY A 158 -65.23 -48.89 36.95
CA GLY A 158 -66.08 -50.05 37.25
C GLY A 158 -67.50 -49.54 37.60
N ARG A 159 -68.55 -49.86 36.81
CA ARG A 159 -69.68 -50.77 37.14
C ARG A 159 -70.39 -50.39 38.46
N GLU A 160 -71.69 -50.14 38.52
CA GLU A 160 -72.85 -50.80 37.88
C GLU A 160 -73.95 -49.81 37.43
#